data_AF-A0A0N1IJD2-F1
#
_entry.id   AF-A0A0N1IJD2-F1
#
_cell.length_a   1.000
_cell.length_b   1.000
_cell.length_c   1.000
_cell.angle_alpha   90.00
_cell.angle_beta   90.00
_cell.angle_gamma   90.00
#
_symmetry.space_group_name_H-M   'P 1'
#
loop_
_entity.id
_entity.type
_entity.pdbx_description
1 polymer ?
#
loop_
_entity_poly.entity_id
_entity_poly.type
_entity_poly.pdbx_seq_one_letter_code
_entity_poly.pdbx_strand_id
1 'polypeptide(L)'
;LINRLTYNDELINWCDVVVPCGGDGTFLLAASRVRDANKPVIGFNSFPHKSVGRLCLPTWCSNDVKGALHALKEGRFRWMRRSRIRTTITCEAKVLDTITPVDLHTLHYCRWPFARLPICNLKVFIGESVTSRVSLLRLQIDNGQWTHTKSSGLCVTTGTGSTSWHFSINCLRTHSVLELMKILGEEFDVKLETSVERAREVAERYNQKLMFAPG
;
A
#
# COMPACT_ATOMS: atom_id res chain seq x y z
N LEU A 1 5.52 -7.83 -25.58
CA LEU A 1 4.78 -7.10 -24.53
C LEU A 1 4.22 -8.12 -23.56
N ILE A 2 4.53 -8.03 -22.26
CA ILE A 2 4.03 -8.95 -21.22
C ILE A 2 2.79 -8.30 -20.59
N ASN A 3 1.76 -9.09 -20.25
CA ASN A 3 0.56 -8.58 -19.58
C ASN A 3 0.39 -9.27 -18.21
N ARG A 4 -0.60 -8.80 -17.43
CA ARG A 4 -0.88 -9.30 -16.07
C ARG A 4 -1.11 -10.81 -15.96
N LEU A 5 -1.56 -11.46 -17.04
CA LEU A 5 -1.86 -12.90 -17.07
C LEU A 5 -0.64 -13.73 -17.47
N THR A 6 0.28 -13.15 -18.24
CA THR A 6 1.49 -13.83 -18.74
C THR A 6 2.75 -13.54 -17.91
N TYR A 7 2.66 -12.64 -16.93
CA TYR A 7 3.76 -12.31 -16.02
C TYR A 7 4.01 -13.42 -14.99
N ASN A 8 5.11 -14.16 -15.16
CA ASN A 8 5.46 -15.35 -14.39
C ASN A 8 6.94 -15.34 -13.91
N ASP A 9 7.31 -16.32 -13.09
CA ASP A 9 8.64 -16.41 -12.48
C ASP A 9 9.76 -16.64 -13.51
N GLU A 10 9.49 -17.32 -14.62
CA GLU A 10 10.46 -17.55 -15.70
C GLU A 10 10.90 -16.24 -16.34
N LEU A 11 9.94 -15.37 -16.70
CA LEU A 11 10.23 -14.05 -17.26
C LEU A 11 10.97 -13.15 -16.27
N ILE A 12 10.61 -13.25 -14.99
CA ILE A 12 11.29 -12.50 -13.93
C ILE A 12 12.73 -12.97 -13.80
N ASN A 13 12.99 -14.27 -13.85
CA ASN A 13 14.35 -14.81 -13.76
C ASN A 13 15.19 -14.44 -14.99
N TRP A 14 14.57 -14.38 -16.17
CA TRP A 14 15.24 -14.02 -17.43
C TRP A 14 15.70 -12.55 -17.52
N CYS A 15 14.97 -11.61 -16.89
CA CYS A 15 15.26 -10.19 -17.02
C CYS A 15 16.17 -9.63 -15.91
N ASP A 16 16.96 -8.60 -16.23
CA ASP A 16 17.73 -7.86 -15.23
C ASP A 16 16.91 -6.77 -14.53
N VAL A 17 15.89 -6.25 -15.20
CA VAL A 17 15.06 -5.11 -14.74
C VAL A 17 13.60 -5.35 -15.10
N VAL A 18 12.70 -5.06 -14.17
CA VAL A 18 11.24 -5.09 -14.41
C VAL A 18 10.72 -3.66 -14.56
N VAL A 19 10.09 -3.36 -15.70
CA VAL A 19 9.55 -2.02 -16.00
C VAL A 19 8.03 -2.07 -16.15
N PRO A 20 7.27 -1.94 -15.05
CA PRO A 20 5.81 -1.86 -15.15
C PRO A 20 5.36 -0.51 -15.72
N CYS A 21 4.48 -0.56 -16.73
CA CYS A 21 3.81 0.62 -17.27
C CYS A 21 2.34 0.64 -16.81
N GLY A 22 1.98 1.56 -15.93
CA GLY A 22 0.66 1.63 -15.31
C GLY A 22 0.63 2.52 -14.07
N GLY A 23 -0.42 2.40 -13.26
CA GLY A 23 -0.48 3.06 -11.95
C GLY A 23 0.21 2.23 -10.83
N ASP A 24 0.01 2.66 -9.59
CA ASP A 24 0.56 1.98 -8.41
C ASP A 24 0.12 0.51 -8.33
N GLY A 25 -1.10 0.16 -8.73
CA GLY A 25 -1.56 -1.23 -8.77
C GLY A 25 -0.74 -2.12 -9.72
N THR A 26 -0.35 -1.60 -10.89
CA THR A 26 0.52 -2.32 -11.83
C THR A 26 1.93 -2.45 -11.26
N PHE A 27 2.44 -1.40 -10.61
CA PHE A 27 3.73 -1.45 -9.92
C PHE A 27 3.73 -2.52 -8.82
N LEU A 28 2.69 -2.57 -7.99
CA LEU A 28 2.56 -3.55 -6.91
C LEU A 28 2.48 -4.98 -7.44
N LEU A 29 1.74 -5.21 -8.53
CA LEU A 29 1.66 -6.53 -9.17
C LEU A 29 3.02 -6.99 -9.72
N ALA A 30 3.77 -6.07 -10.34
CA ALA A 30 5.12 -6.38 -10.82
C ALA A 30 6.05 -6.69 -9.63
N ALA A 31 6.06 -5.81 -8.63
CA ALA A 31 6.88 -5.94 -7.45
C ALA A 31 6.55 -7.18 -6.61
N SER A 32 5.30 -7.64 -6.54
CA SER A 32 4.91 -8.77 -5.70
C SER A 32 5.57 -10.09 -6.10
N ARG A 33 5.93 -10.25 -7.38
CA ARG A 33 6.63 -11.43 -7.89
C ARG A 33 8.15 -11.31 -7.88
N VAL A 34 8.69 -10.09 -7.75
CA VAL A 34 10.16 -9.88 -7.63
C VAL A 34 10.59 -10.15 -6.18
N ARG A 35 11.29 -11.27 -5.98
CA ARG A 35 11.83 -11.69 -4.67
C ARG A 35 13.30 -11.33 -4.48
N ASP A 36 14.05 -11.16 -5.57
CA ASP A 36 15.44 -10.74 -5.53
C ASP A 36 15.54 -9.25 -5.21
N ALA A 37 16.24 -8.93 -4.13
CA ALA A 37 16.40 -7.55 -3.66
C ALA A 37 17.35 -6.72 -4.56
N ASN A 38 18.11 -7.37 -5.44
CA ASN A 38 19.01 -6.72 -6.40
C ASN A 38 18.36 -6.54 -7.78
N LYS A 39 17.15 -7.06 -7.99
CA LYS A 39 16.39 -6.89 -9.24
C LYS A 39 15.51 -5.64 -9.17
N PRO A 40 15.88 -4.54 -9.85
CA PRO A 40 15.13 -3.29 -9.78
C PRO A 40 13.76 -3.38 -10.46
N VAL A 41 12.81 -2.63 -9.89
CA VAL A 41 11.48 -2.40 -10.45
C VAL A 41 11.33 -0.90 -10.71
N ILE A 42 11.10 -0.52 -11.97
CA ILE A 42 11.06 0.88 -12.41
C ILE A 42 9.68 1.19 -13.03
N GLY A 43 8.83 1.85 -12.27
CA GLY A 43 7.46 2.15 -12.73
C GLY A 43 7.37 3.38 -13.61
N PHE A 44 6.73 3.24 -14.77
CA PHE A 44 6.28 4.35 -15.60
C PHE A 44 4.78 4.51 -15.49
N ASN A 45 4.32 5.74 -15.23
CA ASN A 45 2.90 6.03 -15.17
C ASN A 45 2.31 6.12 -16.57
N SER A 46 1.28 5.31 -16.88
CA SER A 46 0.62 5.35 -18.19
C SER A 46 -0.41 6.47 -18.35
N PHE A 47 -0.86 7.10 -17.26
CA PHE A 47 -1.81 8.22 -17.27
C PHE A 47 -1.34 9.40 -16.39
N PRO A 48 -0.17 9.99 -16.70
CA PRO A 48 0.50 10.97 -15.84
C PRO A 48 -0.31 12.25 -15.59
N HIS A 49 -1.25 12.60 -16.49
CA HIS A 49 -2.08 13.81 -16.37
C HIS A 49 -3.35 13.63 -15.54
N LYS A 50 -3.78 12.39 -15.28
CA LYS A 50 -5.07 12.10 -14.61
C LYS A 50 -4.92 11.42 -13.26
N SER A 51 -3.87 10.62 -13.07
CA SER A 51 -3.68 9.85 -11.85
C SER A 51 -2.20 9.80 -11.52
N VAL A 52 -1.78 10.49 -10.47
CA VAL A 52 -0.39 10.47 -10.00
C VAL A 52 -0.32 9.60 -8.75
N GLY A 53 0.29 8.43 -8.89
CA GLY A 53 0.59 7.52 -7.78
C GLY A 53 1.86 7.93 -7.02
N ARG A 54 2.27 7.11 -6.05
CA ARG A 54 3.49 7.35 -5.24
C ARG A 54 4.63 6.38 -5.50
N LEU A 55 4.41 5.37 -6.35
CA LEU A 55 5.39 4.31 -6.61
C LEU A 55 6.13 4.48 -7.93
N CYS A 56 5.46 5.00 -8.95
CA CYS A 56 6.07 5.25 -10.27
C CYS A 56 7.03 6.44 -10.24
N LEU A 57 7.88 6.51 -11.27
CA LEU A 57 8.77 7.65 -11.52
C LEU A 57 7.98 8.97 -11.65
N PRO A 58 8.65 10.13 -11.45
CA PRO A 58 8.02 11.44 -11.62
C PRO A 58 7.34 11.59 -12.98
N THR A 59 6.27 12.37 -13.03
CA THR A 59 5.42 12.61 -14.22
C THR A 59 6.23 12.93 -15.48
N TRP A 60 7.31 13.71 -15.36
CA TRP A 60 8.16 14.06 -16.50
C TRP A 60 8.78 12.84 -17.18
N CYS A 61 9.07 11.76 -16.44
CA CYS A 61 9.64 10.54 -17.00
C CYS A 61 8.67 9.83 -17.96
N SER A 62 7.37 9.90 -17.66
CA SER A 62 6.34 9.36 -18.55
C SER A 62 6.07 10.25 -19.76
N ASN A 63 6.30 11.57 -19.63
CA ASN A 63 6.12 12.52 -20.74
C ASN A 63 7.33 12.54 -21.68
N ASP A 64 8.53 12.27 -21.17
CA ASP A 64 9.77 12.13 -21.94
C ASP A 64 10.48 10.83 -21.54
N VAL A 65 10.01 9.71 -22.10
CA VAL A 65 10.59 8.38 -21.86
C VAL A 65 12.05 8.33 -22.32
N LYS A 66 12.40 9.02 -23.41
CA LYS A 66 13.77 9.01 -23.94
C LYS A 66 14.72 9.71 -22.96
N GLY A 67 14.35 10.89 -22.47
CA GLY A 67 15.11 11.60 -21.44
C GLY A 67 15.17 10.82 -20.13
N ALA A 68 14.09 10.13 -19.74
CA ALA A 68 14.08 9.28 -18.56
C ALA A 68 15.08 8.12 -18.68
N LEU A 69 15.10 7.42 -19.81
CA LEU A 69 16.06 6.34 -20.08
C LEU A 69 17.50 6.85 -20.12
N HIS A 70 17.74 8.03 -20.70
CA HIS A 70 19.05 8.68 -20.68
C HIS A 70 19.50 8.98 -19.23
N ALA A 71 18.60 9.54 -18.43
CA ALA A 71 18.82 9.84 -17.03
C ALA A 71 19.09 8.58 -16.18
N LEU A 72 18.38 7.48 -16.45
CA LEU A 72 18.63 6.17 -15.83
C LEU A 72 20.02 5.65 -16.19
N LYS A 73 20.40 5.71 -17.48
CA LYS A 73 21.71 5.26 -17.96
C LYS A 73 22.87 6.04 -17.34
N GLU A 74 22.69 7.35 -17.13
CA GLU A 74 23.69 8.21 -16.50
C GLU A 74 23.69 8.15 -14.97
N GLY A 75 22.84 7.32 -14.35
CA GLY A 75 22.78 7.21 -12.89
C GLY A 75 22.23 8.45 -12.19
N ARG A 76 21.41 9.27 -12.88
CA ARG A 76 20.76 10.46 -12.30
C ARG A 76 19.59 10.15 -11.36
N PHE A 77 19.32 8.86 -11.11
CA PHE A 77 18.33 8.41 -10.15
C PHE A 77 18.99 7.72 -8.96
N ARG A 78 18.34 7.82 -7.80
CA ARG A 78 18.72 7.07 -6.61
C ARG A 78 17.83 5.84 -6.44
N TRP A 79 18.45 4.68 -6.26
CA TRP A 79 17.74 3.46 -5.89
C TRP A 79 17.11 3.59 -4.50
N MET A 80 15.85 3.22 -4.38
CA MET A 80 15.12 3.18 -3.12
C MET A 80 14.81 1.74 -2.76
N ARG A 81 15.41 1.24 -1.67
CA ARG A 81 14.99 -0.01 -1.04
C ARG A 81 13.68 0.27 -0.31
N ARG A 82 12.73 -0.67 -0.40
CA ARG A 82 11.43 -0.58 0.28
C ARG A 82 11.25 -1.85 1.10
N SER A 83 11.11 -1.69 2.41
CA SER A 83 10.72 -2.75 3.33
C SER A 83 9.39 -3.42 2.91
N ARG A 84 9.26 -4.71 3.24
CA ARG A 84 8.06 -5.51 2.98
C ARG A 84 7.69 -6.32 4.21
N ILE A 85 6.40 -6.48 4.44
CA ILE A 85 5.83 -7.36 5.46
C ILE A 85 5.81 -8.77 4.91
N ARG A 86 6.47 -9.68 5.63
CA ARG A 86 6.37 -11.11 5.42
C ARG A 86 5.16 -11.64 6.20
N THR A 87 4.15 -12.15 5.48
CA THR A 87 2.97 -12.77 6.11
C THR A 87 3.12 -14.27 6.14
N THR A 88 2.80 -14.90 7.27
CA THR A 88 2.66 -16.36 7.39
C THR A 88 1.30 -16.65 8.02
N ILE A 89 0.52 -17.51 7.38
CA ILE A 89 -0.77 -17.98 7.88
C ILE A 89 -0.56 -19.40 8.37
N THR A 90 -0.98 -19.67 9.60
CA THR A 90 -0.96 -21.00 10.22
C THR A 90 -2.36 -21.35 10.66
N CYS A 91 -2.80 -22.57 10.38
CA CYS A 91 -4.05 -23.10 10.88
C CYS A 91 -3.85 -24.54 11.38
N GLU A 92 -4.80 -25.04 12.15
CA GLU A 92 -4.84 -26.45 12.52
C GLU A 92 -4.97 -27.33 11.27
N ALA A 93 -4.32 -28.51 11.29
CA ALA A 93 -4.29 -29.43 10.15
C ALA A 93 -5.70 -29.80 9.67
N LYS A 94 -6.66 -29.95 10.59
CA LYS A 94 -8.06 -30.30 10.28
C LYS A 94 -8.81 -29.21 9.51
N VAL A 95 -8.37 -27.95 9.60
CA VAL A 95 -9.01 -26.80 8.97
C VAL A 95 -8.36 -26.46 7.63
N LEU A 96 -7.15 -26.98 7.37
CA LEU A 96 -6.35 -26.67 6.18
C LEU A 96 -7.12 -26.91 4.88
N ASP A 97 -7.84 -28.03 4.78
CA ASP A 97 -8.59 -28.42 3.59
C ASP A 97 -9.85 -27.57 3.36
N THR A 98 -10.27 -26.78 4.36
CA THR A 98 -11.44 -25.90 4.26
C THR A 98 -11.08 -24.51 3.75
N ILE A 99 -9.81 -24.14 3.78
CA ILE A 99 -9.34 -22.83 3.33
C ILE A 99 -8.94 -23.00 1.86
N THR A 100 -9.41 -22.11 0.98
CA THR A 100 -8.96 -22.07 -0.41
C THR A 100 -8.36 -20.69 -0.67
N PRO A 101 -7.05 -20.58 -0.95
CA PRO A 101 -6.41 -19.29 -1.13
C PRO A 101 -6.71 -18.82 -2.56
N VAL A 102 -7.19 -17.59 -2.70
CA VAL A 102 -7.54 -17.01 -3.99
C VAL A 102 -6.63 -15.83 -4.27
N ASP A 103 -5.94 -15.85 -5.41
CA ASP A 103 -5.28 -14.65 -5.92
C ASP A 103 -6.35 -13.76 -6.57
N LEU A 104 -6.69 -12.64 -5.93
CA LEU A 104 -7.70 -11.72 -6.43
C LEU A 104 -7.30 -11.02 -7.75
N HIS A 105 -6.02 -11.01 -8.14
CA HIS A 105 -5.59 -10.42 -9.40
C HIS A 105 -5.84 -11.33 -10.60
N THR A 106 -5.70 -12.63 -10.43
CA THR A 106 -5.92 -13.63 -11.49
C THR A 106 -7.24 -14.36 -11.34
N LEU A 107 -7.91 -14.22 -10.19
CA LEU A 107 -9.08 -15.02 -9.77
C LEU A 107 -8.81 -16.53 -9.84
N HIS A 108 -7.54 -16.92 -9.82
CA HIS A 108 -7.14 -18.32 -9.83
C HIS A 108 -6.86 -18.78 -8.40
N TYR A 109 -7.12 -20.06 -8.17
CA TYR A 109 -6.67 -20.73 -6.96
C TYR A 109 -5.16 -20.58 -6.85
N CYS A 110 -4.70 -20.04 -5.73
CA CYS A 110 -3.29 -20.04 -5.41
C CYS A 110 -2.86 -21.50 -5.33
N ARG A 111 -2.03 -21.94 -6.28
CA ARG A 111 -1.43 -23.29 -6.32
C ARG A 111 -0.42 -23.53 -5.20
N TRP A 112 -0.36 -22.65 -4.21
CA TRP A 112 0.63 -22.66 -3.16
C TRP A 112 0.09 -23.42 -1.96
N PRO A 113 0.75 -24.50 -1.52
CA PRO A 113 0.34 -25.19 -0.31
C PRO A 113 0.39 -24.21 0.87
N PHE A 114 -0.64 -24.26 1.72
CA PHE A 114 -0.85 -23.39 2.88
C PHE A 114 0.30 -23.38 3.91
N ALA A 115 1.27 -24.28 3.77
CA ALA A 115 2.45 -24.33 4.61
C ALA A 115 3.57 -23.43 4.05
N ARG A 116 3.69 -22.23 4.64
CA ARG A 116 4.95 -21.45 4.69
C ARG A 116 5.45 -20.86 3.37
N LEU A 117 4.71 -19.93 2.77
CA LEU A 117 5.34 -19.00 1.84
C LEU A 117 5.22 -17.55 2.31
N PRO A 118 6.35 -16.85 2.49
CA PRO A 118 6.36 -15.46 2.88
C PRO A 118 5.84 -14.59 1.74
N ILE A 119 4.56 -14.21 1.79
CA ILE A 119 4.05 -13.18 0.89
C ILE A 119 4.64 -11.84 1.36
N CYS A 120 5.40 -11.19 0.48
CA CYS A 120 6.09 -9.95 0.79
C CYS A 120 5.25 -8.76 0.31
N ASN A 121 4.50 -8.18 1.23
CA ASN A 121 3.51 -7.14 0.97
C ASN A 121 3.99 -5.76 1.43
N LEU A 122 3.50 -4.69 0.82
CA LEU A 122 3.66 -3.33 1.38
C LEU A 122 2.61 -3.04 2.47
N LYS A 123 1.50 -3.76 2.44
CA LYS A 123 0.37 -3.66 3.39
C LYS A 123 -0.38 -4.99 3.46
N VAL A 124 -0.87 -5.35 4.63
CA VAL A 124 -1.71 -6.53 4.90
C VAL A 124 -2.99 -6.07 5.58
N PHE A 125 -4.12 -6.63 5.14
CA PHE A 125 -5.41 -6.44 5.79
C PHE A 125 -5.98 -7.78 6.22
N ILE A 126 -6.54 -7.80 7.43
CA ILE A 126 -7.23 -8.95 8.00
C ILE A 126 -8.59 -8.44 8.45
N GLY A 127 -9.67 -9.08 8.02
CA GLY A 127 -11.02 -8.67 8.38
C GLY A 127 -12.04 -9.76 8.09
N GLU A 128 -13.24 -9.58 8.63
CA GLU A 128 -14.38 -10.43 8.30
C GLU A 128 -14.82 -10.18 6.85
N SER A 129 -15.17 -11.25 6.14
CA SER A 129 -15.75 -11.15 4.78
C SER A 129 -17.24 -10.81 4.82
N VAL A 130 -17.92 -11.07 5.94
CA VAL A 130 -19.35 -10.82 6.12
C VAL A 130 -19.56 -9.47 6.78
N THR A 131 -20.28 -8.57 6.12
CA THR A 131 -20.46 -7.16 6.52
C THR A 131 -21.19 -6.95 7.85
N SER A 132 -22.02 -7.91 8.27
CA SER A 132 -22.74 -7.88 9.55
C SER A 132 -21.92 -8.41 10.73
N ARG A 133 -20.75 -8.98 10.47
CA ARG A 133 -19.87 -9.56 11.48
C ARG A 133 -18.71 -8.62 11.79
N VAL A 134 -18.19 -8.77 13.00
CA VAL A 134 -17.05 -8.03 13.52
C VAL A 134 -15.88 -8.98 13.70
N SER A 135 -14.68 -8.53 13.36
CA SER A 135 -13.46 -9.27 13.61
C SER A 135 -13.12 -9.22 15.10
N LEU A 136 -13.08 -10.39 15.73
CA LEU A 136 -12.57 -10.57 17.09
C LEU A 136 -11.13 -11.04 17.00
N LEU A 137 -10.20 -10.12 17.25
CA LEU A 137 -8.77 -10.35 17.10
C LEU A 137 -8.10 -10.43 18.46
N ARG A 138 -7.19 -11.40 18.59
CA ARG A 138 -6.17 -11.42 19.65
C ARG A 138 -4.86 -11.03 19.01
N LEU A 139 -4.24 -9.98 19.53
CA LEU A 139 -3.02 -9.40 18.99
C LEU A 139 -1.91 -9.52 20.01
N GLN A 140 -0.76 -9.99 19.56
CA GLN A 140 0.47 -10.01 20.31
C GLN A 140 1.55 -9.36 19.44
N ILE A 141 2.30 -8.44 20.03
CA ILE A 141 3.50 -7.89 19.42
C ILE A 141 4.67 -8.56 20.11
N ASP A 142 5.55 -9.17 19.32
CA ASP A 142 6.69 -9.95 19.78
C ASP A 142 6.28 -10.98 20.86
N ASN A 143 6.95 -10.95 22.01
CA ASN A 143 6.62 -11.79 23.17
C ASN A 143 5.85 -11.03 24.26
N GLY A 144 5.13 -9.96 23.87
CA GLY A 144 4.36 -9.13 24.78
C GLY A 144 3.07 -9.79 25.28
N GLN A 145 2.25 -9.01 25.99
CA GLN A 145 0.94 -9.46 26.45
C GLN A 145 -0.08 -9.52 25.30
N TRP A 146 -0.96 -10.52 25.36
CA TRP A 146 -2.08 -10.62 24.44
C TRP A 146 -3.09 -9.50 24.70
N THR A 147 -3.46 -8.81 23.64
CA THR A 147 -4.51 -7.79 23.66
C THR A 147 -5.69 -8.27 22.84
N HIS A 148 -6.89 -7.94 23.30
CA HIS A 148 -8.13 -8.32 22.64
C HIS A 148 -8.73 -7.09 21.97
N THR A 149 -9.16 -7.21 20.72
CA THR A 149 -9.75 -6.10 19.97
C THR A 149 -10.92 -6.58 19.15
N LYS A 150 -12.02 -5.83 19.22
CA LYS A 150 -13.20 -5.98 18.37
C LYS A 150 -13.21 -4.82 17.37
N SER A 151 -13.18 -5.12 16.08
CA SER A 151 -13.14 -4.09 15.03
C SER A 151 -13.67 -4.64 13.70
N SER A 152 -13.72 -3.80 12.66
CA SER A 152 -13.98 -4.24 11.28
C SER A 152 -12.79 -4.98 10.66
N GLY A 153 -11.61 -4.92 11.29
CA GLY A 153 -10.40 -5.57 10.82
C GLY A 153 -9.11 -4.87 11.28
N LEU A 154 -7.98 -5.48 10.94
CA LEU A 154 -6.63 -5.00 11.22
C LEU A 154 -5.90 -4.67 9.92
N CYS A 155 -5.31 -3.48 9.88
CA CYS A 155 -4.44 -3.03 8.80
C CYS A 155 -3.00 -2.92 9.32
N VAL A 156 -2.10 -3.74 8.79
CA VAL A 156 -0.65 -3.67 9.05
C VAL A 156 0.03 -3.07 7.81
N THR A 157 0.78 -1.99 7.95
CA THR A 157 1.37 -1.27 6.81
C THR A 157 2.85 -0.98 7.02
N THR A 158 3.62 -1.04 5.94
CA THR A 158 4.98 -0.48 5.88
C THR A 158 4.92 1.04 5.73
N GLY A 159 6.06 1.71 5.86
CA GLY A 159 6.16 3.13 5.56
C GLY A 159 5.76 3.47 4.13
N THR A 160 6.17 2.65 3.15
CA THR A 160 5.68 2.80 1.77
C THR A 160 4.16 2.61 1.67
N GLY A 161 3.60 1.61 2.34
CA GLY A 161 2.15 1.33 2.29
C GLY A 161 1.28 2.40 2.95
N SER A 162 1.88 3.25 3.80
CA SER A 162 1.15 4.26 4.58
C SER A 162 0.39 5.26 3.71
N THR A 163 0.92 5.59 2.54
CA THR A 163 0.34 6.59 1.62
C THR A 163 -0.82 6.08 0.77
N SER A 164 -1.22 4.81 0.95
CA SER A 164 -2.33 4.19 0.23
C SER A 164 -3.54 4.04 1.18
N TRP A 165 -4.12 2.85 1.28
CA TRP A 165 -5.36 2.63 2.03
C TRP A 165 -5.24 2.95 3.54
N HIS A 166 -4.04 2.96 4.14
CA HIS A 166 -3.86 3.45 5.51
C HIS A 166 -4.16 4.96 5.62
N PHE A 167 -3.65 5.76 4.68
CA PHE A 167 -3.99 7.17 4.58
C PHE A 167 -5.49 7.36 4.34
N SER A 168 -6.07 6.63 3.38
CA SER A 168 -7.48 6.81 2.99
C SER A 168 -8.49 6.60 4.12
N ILE A 169 -8.22 5.69 5.06
CA ILE A 169 -9.14 5.42 6.19
C ILE A 169 -8.91 6.35 7.40
N ASN A 170 -7.75 7.01 7.47
CA ASN A 170 -7.38 7.87 8.61
C ASN A 170 -7.36 9.36 8.28
N CYS A 171 -7.36 9.74 7.00
CA CYS A 171 -7.21 11.14 6.60
C CYS A 171 -8.44 11.97 6.96
N LEU A 172 -8.20 13.18 7.44
CA LEU A 172 -9.25 14.16 7.67
C LEU A 172 -9.45 14.98 6.39
N ARG A 173 -10.72 15.20 6.02
CA ARG A 173 -11.09 16.09 4.92
C ARG A 173 -11.22 17.51 5.45
N THR A 174 -10.89 18.49 4.61
CA THR A 174 -10.99 19.92 4.93
C THR A 174 -12.34 20.30 5.51
N HIS A 175 -13.45 19.80 4.93
CA HIS A 175 -14.79 20.10 5.43
C HIS A 175 -15.03 19.59 6.85
N SER A 176 -14.61 18.35 7.15
CA SER A 176 -14.77 17.77 8.50
C SER A 176 -13.96 18.53 9.53
N VAL A 177 -12.77 19.01 9.17
CA VAL A 177 -11.94 19.86 10.05
C VAL A 177 -12.59 21.22 10.28
N LEU A 178 -13.13 21.84 9.22
CA LEU A 178 -13.84 23.11 9.31
C LEU A 178 -15.04 23.02 10.26
N GLU A 179 -15.82 21.96 10.16
CA GLU A 179 -16.98 21.70 11.03
C GLU A 179 -16.56 21.52 12.49
N LEU A 180 -15.51 20.73 12.75
CA LEU A 180 -14.94 20.58 14.09
C LEU A 180 -14.44 21.92 14.66
N MET A 181 -13.80 22.76 13.85
CA MET A 181 -13.32 24.07 14.29
C MET A 181 -14.46 25.00 14.69
N LYS A 182 -15.61 24.94 14.00
CA LYS A 182 -16.81 25.71 14.36
C LYS A 182 -17.39 25.25 15.70
N ILE A 183 -17.57 23.93 15.86
CA ILE A 183 -18.06 23.34 17.11
C ILE A 183 -17.16 23.73 18.29
N LEU A 184 -15.83 23.65 18.12
CA LEU A 184 -14.88 24.04 19.17
C LEU A 184 -14.91 25.54 19.46
N GLY A 185 -15.15 26.39 18.46
CA GLY A 185 -15.30 27.83 18.66
C GLY A 185 -16.53 28.17 19.49
N GLU A 186 -17.65 27.49 19.23
CA GLU A 186 -18.92 27.67 19.95
C GLU A 186 -18.87 27.12 21.39
N GLU A 187 -18.35 25.91 21.58
CA GLU A 187 -18.35 25.23 22.89
C GLU A 187 -17.36 25.83 23.89
N PHE A 188 -16.21 26.33 23.42
CA PHE A 188 -15.15 26.84 24.30
C PHE A 188 -15.06 28.38 24.32
N ASP A 189 -15.98 29.08 23.65
CA ASP A 189 -15.97 30.55 23.47
C ASP A 189 -14.60 31.09 22.99
N VAL A 190 -13.92 30.30 22.16
CA VAL A 190 -12.62 30.66 21.59
C VAL A 190 -12.82 31.24 20.20
N LYS A 191 -12.28 32.44 19.97
CA LYS A 191 -12.19 33.02 18.61
C LYS A 191 -11.20 32.23 17.74
N LEU A 192 -11.70 31.17 17.12
CA LEU A 192 -11.01 30.40 16.10
C LEU A 192 -11.30 30.99 14.72
N GLU A 193 -10.24 31.16 13.91
CA GLU A 193 -10.40 31.48 12.50
C GLU A 193 -10.97 30.25 11.76
N THR A 194 -12.23 30.33 11.32
CA THR A 194 -12.95 29.24 10.65
C THR A 194 -13.00 29.43 9.13
N SER A 195 -11.87 29.74 8.52
CA SER A 195 -11.72 29.82 7.06
C SER A 195 -11.46 28.43 6.45
N VAL A 196 -11.84 28.25 5.17
CA VAL A 196 -11.61 26.98 4.45
C VAL A 196 -10.11 26.73 4.29
N GLU A 197 -9.36 27.80 4.07
CA GLU A 197 -7.90 27.83 3.95
C GLU A 197 -7.26 27.33 5.25
N ARG A 198 -7.69 27.85 6.41
CA ARG A 198 -7.15 27.43 7.69
C ARG A 198 -7.50 25.98 8.02
N ALA A 199 -8.74 25.56 7.75
CA ALA A 199 -9.14 24.17 7.91
C ALA A 199 -8.33 23.22 7.01
N ARG A 200 -7.98 23.66 5.80
CA ARG A 200 -7.13 22.90 4.88
C ARG A 200 -5.72 22.73 5.43
N GLU A 201 -5.10 23.80 5.93
CA GLU A 201 -3.77 23.73 6.55
C GLU A 201 -3.74 22.78 7.75
N VAL A 202 -4.77 22.84 8.61
CA VAL A 202 -4.90 21.94 9.76
C VAL A 202 -5.08 20.49 9.32
N ALA A 203 -5.94 20.24 8.31
CA ALA A 203 -6.13 18.91 7.73
C ALA A 203 -4.83 18.37 7.12
N GLU A 204 -4.11 19.18 6.34
CA GLU A 204 -2.83 18.81 5.74
C GLU A 204 -1.79 18.49 6.81
N ARG A 205 -1.67 19.32 7.85
CA ARG A 205 -0.74 19.11 8.98
C ARG A 205 -1.05 17.82 9.75
N TYR A 206 -2.33 17.49 9.95
CA TYR A 206 -2.72 16.21 10.55
C TYR A 206 -2.37 15.04 9.62
N ASN A 207 -2.78 15.13 8.36
CA ASN A 207 -2.61 14.07 7.36
C ASN A 207 -1.14 13.75 7.06
N GLN A 208 -0.23 14.73 7.20
CA GLN A 208 1.21 14.50 7.11
C GLN A 208 1.73 13.49 8.15
N LYS A 209 1.13 13.44 9.34
CA LYS A 209 1.51 12.50 10.41
C LYS A 209 1.13 11.05 10.11
N LEU A 210 0.22 10.83 9.15
CA LEU A 210 -0.19 9.50 8.70
C LEU A 210 0.79 8.89 7.69
N MET A 211 1.72 9.69 7.17
CA MET A 211 2.70 9.25 6.19
C MET A 211 4.03 8.97 6.88
N PHE A 212 4.51 7.75 6.70
CA PHE A 212 5.80 7.32 7.23
C PHE A 212 6.82 7.20 6.10
N ALA A 213 8.08 7.51 6.39
CA ALA A 213 9.15 7.36 5.41
C ALA A 213 9.26 5.89 4.96
N PRO A 214 9.57 5.62 3.67
CA PRO A 214 9.91 4.28 3.24
C PRO A 214 11.19 3.84 3.97
N GLY A 215 11.04 2.96 4.95
CA GLY A 215 12.15 2.25 5.61
C GLY A 215 12.62 1.05 4.80
#